data_AF-A0A7V5ZF94-F1
#
_entry.id   AF-A0A7V5ZF94-F1
#
_cell.length_a   1.000
_cell.length_b   1.000
_cell.length_c   1.000
_cell.angle_alpha   90.00
_cell.angle_beta   90.00
_cell.angle_gamma   90.00
#
_symmetry.space_group_name_H-M   'P 1'
#
loop_
_entity.id
_entity.type
_entity.pdbx_description
1 polymer ?
#
loop_
_entity_poly.entity_id
_entity_poly.type
_entity_poly.pdbx_seq_one_letter_code
_entity_poly.pdbx_strand_id
1 'polypeptide(L)'
;MLKHPELTLARVERFLRNELQPRIWAHQIPLQAAVYHPESRLLPEEAPLQPYTPVEPGYTWGPIWSDAWFRFTGVIPPEWRGGSVCALIDCGAEAVIWVGSDPRQGIDEHHREYLVTESAQGGEEVTLYVQATGMNPYVSVDAKPIEPPPRPFTFRYANLALWDREVTALYFDMRVALEVLKELPENEPRRAQLLYALNAAVNAFAPEDRRSIARCRQIVAETYNKPACPSAHQISAIGHAHIDTAWLWPVERTQQKCIHTFATALRLMEMYPEYKFICSQAQQYAWVKELAPRLYERIQRKVREGQWEVAGSMWVEADCNITGGESLVRQILYGKRFWMQEFGVETVDLWLPDVFGYAASLPQILKKAGIHYFLTQKISWNQFNKFPHHTFLWQGIDGTRIFTHFPPADTYNGNMTPRELMYHVRNFKEHDRANRALYIYGYGDGGGGPTMQMLEYARRLRDVEGMPRVTLEFARDFFAKAEAEAKDLPLWVGELYLELHRGTYTTQARNKRHNRKSEFLLREAEFLACVRPDGLKSYPAEELERAWKLVLLNQFHDIIPGSSVNEVYRDSERDYAQVREIGERIVQESLRALGERINTEGMQMPVLV
;
A
#
# COMPACT_ATOMS: atom_id res chain seq x y z
N MET A 1 37.99 -1.31 27.72
CA MET A 1 38.03 -1.59 26.27
C MET A 1 37.52 -3.01 26.06
N LEU A 2 36.47 -3.21 25.26
CA LEU A 2 35.93 -4.56 25.00
C LEU A 2 37.00 -5.34 24.21
N LYS A 3 37.56 -6.41 24.80
CA LYS A 3 38.65 -7.19 24.19
C LYS A 3 38.26 -7.80 22.83
N HIS A 4 36.97 -8.07 22.60
CA HIS A 4 36.43 -8.66 21.37
C HIS A 4 35.07 -8.02 20.99
N PRO A 5 35.07 -6.94 20.19
CA PRO A 5 33.85 -6.25 19.77
C PRO A 5 32.84 -7.13 19.04
N GLU A 6 33.30 -8.01 18.15
CA GLU A 6 32.44 -8.92 17.37
C GLU A 6 31.68 -9.91 18.26
N LEU A 7 32.37 -10.51 19.24
CA LEU A 7 31.72 -11.40 20.21
C LEU A 7 30.68 -10.66 21.05
N THR A 8 30.96 -9.39 21.37
CA THR A 8 30.01 -8.55 22.11
C THR A 8 28.77 -8.24 21.27
N LEU A 9 28.95 -7.93 19.99
CA LEU A 9 27.86 -7.70 19.04
C LEU A 9 26.96 -8.96 18.93
N ALA A 10 27.58 -10.12 18.70
CA ALA A 10 26.87 -11.39 18.60
C ALA A 10 26.12 -11.75 19.90
N ARG A 11 26.69 -11.38 21.07
CA ARG A 11 26.01 -11.55 22.36
C ARG A 11 24.74 -10.70 22.45
N VAL A 12 24.80 -9.43 22.04
CA VAL A 12 23.62 -8.54 22.05
C VAL A 12 22.55 -9.04 21.09
N GLU A 13 22.93 -9.49 19.89
CA GLU A 13 21.99 -10.08 18.91
C GLU A 13 21.29 -11.33 19.45
N ARG A 14 22.04 -12.23 20.08
CA ARG A 14 21.46 -13.42 20.72
C ARG A 14 20.53 -13.04 21.85
N PHE A 15 20.88 -12.04 22.65
CA PHE A 15 20.02 -11.55 23.72
C PHE A 15 18.68 -10.99 23.18
N LEU A 16 18.73 -10.15 22.14
CA LEU A 16 17.51 -9.63 21.50
C LEU A 16 16.60 -10.75 21.01
N ARG A 17 17.15 -11.72 20.27
CA ARG A 17 16.39 -12.81 19.64
C ARG A 17 15.90 -13.86 20.62
N ASN A 18 16.72 -14.24 21.58
CA ASN A 18 16.44 -15.39 22.44
C ASN A 18 15.85 -14.99 23.79
N GLU A 19 16.14 -13.77 24.27
CA GLU A 19 15.63 -13.31 25.57
C GLU A 19 14.48 -12.30 25.42
N LEU A 20 14.69 -11.18 24.73
CA LEU A 20 13.67 -10.12 24.69
C LEU A 20 12.50 -10.44 23.75
N GLN A 21 12.78 -10.86 22.51
CA GLN A 21 11.74 -11.07 21.49
C GLN A 21 10.64 -12.08 21.93
N PRO A 22 10.97 -13.25 22.52
CA PRO A 22 9.94 -14.20 22.96
C PRO A 22 9.09 -13.66 24.12
N ARG A 23 9.60 -12.67 24.87
CA ARG A 23 8.92 -12.07 26.02
C ARG A 23 8.00 -10.89 25.64
N ILE A 24 8.02 -10.43 24.38
CA ILE A 24 7.05 -9.44 23.87
C ILE A 24 5.63 -9.97 24.04
N TRP A 25 5.43 -11.24 23.68
CA TRP A 25 4.16 -11.96 23.76
C TRP A 25 4.24 -13.03 24.86
N ALA A 26 4.22 -12.59 26.11
CA ALA A 26 4.36 -13.44 27.28
C ALA A 26 3.09 -14.26 27.54
N HIS A 27 3.23 -15.39 28.25
CA HIS A 27 2.14 -16.24 28.73
C HIS A 27 1.10 -16.54 27.64
N GLN A 28 1.41 -17.38 26.66
CA GLN A 28 0.45 -17.70 25.59
C GLN A 28 -0.48 -18.84 25.99
N ILE A 29 -1.76 -18.74 25.63
CA ILE A 29 -2.75 -19.82 25.75
C ILE A 29 -3.45 -20.04 24.40
N PRO A 30 -3.69 -21.29 23.98
CA PRO A 30 -4.35 -21.55 22.71
C PRO A 30 -5.83 -21.15 22.77
N LEU A 31 -6.34 -20.61 21.66
CA LEU A 31 -7.76 -20.42 21.41
C LEU A 31 -8.36 -21.69 20.80
N GLN A 32 -9.60 -21.99 21.13
CA GLN A 32 -10.37 -23.01 20.42
C GLN A 32 -10.69 -22.50 19.02
N ALA A 33 -10.39 -23.29 18.00
CA ALA A 33 -10.62 -22.92 16.60
C ALA A 33 -11.73 -23.77 16.00
N ALA A 34 -12.58 -23.12 15.20
CA ALA A 34 -13.55 -23.80 14.35
C ALA A 34 -13.62 -23.08 13.00
N VAL A 35 -13.93 -23.81 11.92
CA VAL A 35 -13.92 -23.27 10.55
C VAL A 35 -15.26 -23.50 9.86
N TYR A 36 -15.63 -22.57 8.99
CA TYR A 36 -16.74 -22.67 8.05
C TYR A 36 -16.24 -22.28 6.65
N HIS A 37 -16.62 -23.08 5.64
CA HIS A 37 -16.25 -22.84 4.24
C HIS A 37 -17.50 -22.42 3.48
N PRO A 38 -17.64 -21.15 3.11
CA PRO A 38 -18.79 -20.70 2.35
C PRO A 38 -18.70 -21.14 0.88
N GLU A 39 -19.85 -21.49 0.28
CA GLU A 39 -19.93 -21.85 -1.15
C GLU A 39 -19.91 -20.63 -2.08
N SER A 40 -20.24 -19.46 -1.56
CA SER A 40 -20.27 -18.17 -2.25
C SER A 40 -19.86 -17.06 -1.27
N ARG A 41 -19.81 -15.81 -1.74
CA ARG A 41 -19.45 -14.69 -0.86
C ARG A 41 -20.45 -14.56 0.30
N LEU A 42 -19.95 -14.75 1.52
CA LEU A 42 -20.71 -14.60 2.76
C LEU A 42 -20.65 -13.16 3.27
N LEU A 43 -21.78 -12.60 3.70
CA LEU A 43 -21.77 -11.28 4.35
C LEU A 43 -21.22 -11.41 5.77
N PRO A 44 -20.37 -10.48 6.25
CA PRO A 44 -19.76 -10.58 7.58
C PRO A 44 -20.77 -10.71 8.74
N GLU A 45 -21.93 -10.06 8.66
CA GLU A 45 -23.01 -10.21 9.64
C GLU A 45 -23.65 -11.60 9.71
N GLU A 46 -23.54 -12.40 8.65
CA GLU A 46 -24.07 -13.77 8.60
C GLU A 46 -23.05 -14.77 9.14
N ALA A 47 -21.77 -14.40 9.23
CA ALA A 47 -20.70 -15.27 9.67
C ALA A 47 -20.91 -15.87 11.07
N PRO A 48 -21.42 -15.14 12.08
CA PRO A 48 -21.70 -15.73 13.40
C PRO A 48 -22.75 -16.83 13.42
N LEU A 49 -23.64 -16.86 12.43
CA LEU A 49 -24.80 -17.77 12.36
C LEU A 49 -24.46 -19.11 11.67
N GLN A 50 -23.27 -19.22 11.08
CA GLN A 50 -22.89 -20.39 10.29
C GLN A 50 -22.52 -21.61 11.15
N PRO A 51 -22.66 -22.84 10.61
CA PRO A 51 -22.29 -24.06 11.30
C PRO A 51 -20.77 -24.32 11.25
N TYR A 52 -20.02 -23.79 12.22
CA TYR A 52 -18.57 -24.01 12.31
C TYR A 52 -18.22 -25.42 12.79
N THR A 53 -17.20 -26.01 12.17
CA THR A 53 -16.62 -27.31 12.56
C THR A 53 -15.30 -27.12 13.30
N PRO A 54 -15.10 -27.72 14.49
CA PRO A 54 -13.83 -27.62 15.23
C PRO A 54 -12.61 -28.08 14.41
N VAL A 55 -11.50 -27.37 14.54
CA VAL A 55 -10.22 -27.66 13.87
C VAL A 55 -9.05 -27.41 14.80
N GLU A 56 -7.93 -28.09 14.53
CA GLU A 56 -6.68 -27.95 15.28
C GLU A 56 -5.58 -27.35 14.38
N PRO A 57 -4.52 -26.75 14.97
CA PRO A 57 -3.29 -26.42 14.26
C PRO A 57 -2.80 -27.55 13.35
N GLY A 58 -2.46 -27.22 12.11
CA GLY A 58 -2.13 -28.17 11.04
C GLY A 58 -3.29 -28.50 10.10
N TYR A 59 -4.51 -28.03 10.39
CA TYR A 59 -5.65 -28.15 9.48
C TYR A 59 -5.37 -27.44 8.14
N THR A 60 -5.51 -28.18 7.04
CA THR A 60 -5.35 -27.65 5.67
C THR A 60 -6.70 -27.32 5.03
N TRP A 61 -6.75 -26.23 4.28
CA TRP A 61 -7.95 -25.76 3.59
C TRP A 61 -7.64 -25.15 2.22
N GLY A 62 -8.67 -24.93 1.42
CA GLY A 62 -8.60 -24.49 0.02
C GLY A 62 -9.85 -24.89 -0.76
N PRO A 63 -9.85 -24.76 -2.10
CA PRO A 63 -8.72 -24.50 -3.00
C PRO A 63 -8.20 -23.04 -3.00
N ILE A 64 -7.25 -22.69 -3.87
CA ILE A 64 -6.93 -21.28 -4.14
C ILE A 64 -8.20 -20.50 -4.51
N TRP A 65 -8.23 -19.20 -4.21
CA TRP A 65 -9.40 -18.33 -4.42
C TRP A 65 -10.64 -18.69 -3.59
N SER A 66 -10.58 -19.68 -2.70
CA SER A 66 -11.65 -19.93 -1.73
C SER A 66 -11.47 -19.07 -0.48
N ASP A 67 -12.58 -18.74 0.17
CA ASP A 67 -12.57 -18.09 1.48
C ASP A 67 -12.82 -19.15 2.57
N ALA A 68 -12.31 -18.90 3.78
CA ALA A 68 -12.63 -19.68 4.97
C ALA A 68 -12.88 -18.74 6.14
N TRP A 69 -13.96 -18.98 6.88
CA TRP A 69 -14.26 -18.25 8.10
C TRP A 69 -13.78 -19.07 9.30
N PHE A 70 -12.91 -18.50 10.11
CA PHE A 70 -12.49 -19.07 11.38
C PHE A 70 -13.22 -18.37 12.53
N ARG A 71 -13.72 -19.16 13.46
CA ARG A 71 -14.21 -18.70 14.76
C ARG A 71 -13.20 -19.14 15.82
N PHE A 72 -12.60 -18.17 16.48
CA PHE A 72 -11.69 -18.41 17.59
C PHE A 72 -12.35 -18.02 18.90
N THR A 73 -12.39 -18.93 19.87
CA THR A 73 -13.01 -18.72 21.18
C THR A 73 -12.07 -19.05 22.32
N GLY A 74 -12.12 -18.27 23.40
CA GLY A 74 -11.33 -18.52 24.60
C GLY A 74 -11.72 -17.59 25.75
N VAL A 75 -11.04 -17.74 26.88
CA VAL A 75 -11.27 -16.93 28.08
C VAL A 75 -9.95 -16.31 28.49
N ILE A 76 -9.95 -15.00 28.77
CA ILE A 76 -8.77 -14.33 29.32
C ILE A 76 -8.62 -14.79 30.79
N PRO A 77 -7.47 -15.36 31.18
CA PRO A 77 -7.28 -15.85 32.54
C PRO A 77 -7.42 -14.74 33.61
N PRO A 78 -7.97 -15.04 34.81
CA PRO A 78 -8.07 -14.06 35.89
C PRO A 78 -6.74 -13.41 36.30
N GLU A 79 -5.64 -14.15 36.19
CA GLU A 79 -4.27 -13.69 36.49
C GLU A 79 -3.76 -12.61 35.53
N TRP A 80 -4.42 -12.40 34.38
CA TRP A 80 -4.05 -11.38 33.39
C TRP A 80 -4.75 -10.04 33.61
N ARG A 81 -5.53 -9.90 34.69
CA ARG A 81 -6.24 -8.66 35.04
C ARG A 81 -5.30 -7.44 35.01
N GLY A 82 -5.73 -6.38 34.31
CA GLY A 82 -5.00 -5.13 34.12
C GLY A 82 -3.92 -5.19 33.03
N GLY A 83 -3.64 -6.36 32.47
CA GLY A 83 -2.69 -6.52 31.35
C GLY A 83 -3.32 -6.24 29.99
N SER A 84 -2.49 -5.85 29.03
CA SER A 84 -2.88 -5.76 27.62
C SER A 84 -2.83 -7.16 26.99
N VAL A 85 -3.90 -7.55 26.30
CA VAL A 85 -4.04 -8.90 25.73
C VAL A 85 -4.19 -8.82 24.22
N CYS A 86 -3.39 -9.62 23.50
CA CYS A 86 -3.45 -9.75 22.05
C CYS A 86 -3.83 -11.18 21.65
N ALA A 87 -4.51 -11.31 20.51
CA ALA A 87 -4.64 -12.57 19.79
C ALA A 87 -3.53 -12.65 18.73
N LEU A 88 -2.78 -13.75 18.71
CA LEU A 88 -1.79 -14.08 17.70
C LEU A 88 -2.37 -15.14 16.77
N ILE A 89 -2.55 -14.82 15.49
CA ILE A 89 -3.30 -15.65 14.54
C ILE A 89 -2.50 -15.86 13.27
N ASP A 90 -2.46 -17.11 12.78
CA ASP A 90 -1.94 -17.47 11.46
C ASP A 90 -2.84 -18.55 10.83
N CYS A 91 -3.71 -18.12 9.92
CA CYS A 91 -4.64 -18.98 9.17
C CYS A 91 -4.02 -19.62 7.92
N GLY A 92 -2.75 -19.32 7.61
CA GLY A 92 -2.09 -19.75 6.38
C GLY A 92 -2.47 -18.96 5.12
N ALA A 93 -3.23 -17.88 5.28
CA ALA A 93 -3.57 -16.93 4.21
C ALA A 93 -3.76 -15.53 4.82
N GLU A 94 -3.86 -14.50 3.96
CA GLU A 94 -4.34 -13.19 4.36
C GLU A 94 -5.75 -13.31 4.94
N ALA A 95 -6.02 -12.58 6.02
CA ALA A 95 -7.30 -12.66 6.71
C ALA A 95 -7.74 -11.32 7.30
N VAL A 96 -9.02 -11.16 7.57
CA VAL A 96 -9.57 -9.96 8.20
C VAL A 96 -10.37 -10.34 9.43
N ILE A 97 -10.11 -9.66 10.54
CA ILE A 97 -10.90 -9.79 11.77
C ILE A 97 -12.12 -8.88 11.66
N TRP A 98 -13.30 -9.46 11.81
CA TRP A 98 -14.59 -8.76 11.71
C TRP A 98 -15.27 -8.65 13.07
N VAL A 99 -15.84 -7.47 13.35
CA VAL A 99 -16.76 -7.23 14.48
C VAL A 99 -18.10 -6.77 13.93
N GLY A 100 -19.03 -7.71 13.79
CA GLY A 100 -20.22 -7.52 12.97
C GLY A 100 -19.82 -7.23 11.53
N SER A 101 -20.32 -6.12 10.96
CA SER A 101 -19.95 -5.65 9.61
C SER A 101 -18.76 -4.68 9.57
N ASP A 102 -18.05 -4.46 10.68
CA ASP A 102 -16.87 -3.59 10.73
C ASP A 102 -15.57 -4.42 10.67
N PRO A 103 -14.77 -4.33 9.60
CA PRO A 103 -13.45 -4.96 9.55
C PRO A 103 -12.47 -4.17 10.43
N ARG A 104 -11.86 -4.85 11.41
CA ARG A 104 -11.06 -4.20 12.46
C ARG A 104 -9.58 -4.17 12.15
N GLN A 105 -9.04 -5.27 11.63
CA GLN A 105 -7.64 -5.38 11.26
C GLN A 105 -7.45 -6.54 10.27
N GLY A 106 -6.55 -6.36 9.31
CA GLY A 106 -5.98 -7.46 8.55
C GLY A 106 -4.96 -8.26 9.36
N ILE A 107 -4.86 -9.55 9.05
CA ILE A 107 -3.89 -10.51 9.55
C ILE A 107 -3.17 -11.11 8.36
N ASP A 108 -1.84 -11.14 8.41
CA ASP A 108 -0.99 -11.70 7.35
C ASP A 108 0.37 -12.13 7.95
N GLU A 109 1.36 -12.41 7.13
CA GLU A 109 2.67 -12.85 7.62
C GLU A 109 3.46 -11.77 8.39
N HIS A 110 3.14 -10.49 8.18
CA HIS A 110 3.74 -9.30 8.79
C HIS A 110 2.89 -8.70 9.92
N HIS A 111 1.59 -8.98 9.95
CA HIS A 111 0.61 -8.52 10.95
C HIS A 111 -0.08 -9.74 11.56
N ARG A 112 0.46 -10.31 12.64
CA ARG A 112 -0.10 -11.53 13.25
C ARG A 112 -0.85 -11.25 14.54
N GLU A 113 -0.66 -10.06 15.08
CA GLU A 113 -1.17 -9.62 16.36
C GLU A 113 -2.43 -8.77 16.20
N TYR A 114 -3.45 -9.06 17.01
CA TYR A 114 -4.63 -8.23 17.17
C TYR A 114 -4.83 -7.90 18.64
N LEU A 115 -4.74 -6.62 18.99
CA LEU A 115 -4.99 -6.17 20.36
C LEU A 115 -6.48 -6.31 20.70
N VAL A 116 -6.79 -7.27 21.58
CA VAL A 116 -8.14 -7.60 22.06
C VAL A 116 -8.60 -6.57 23.09
N THR A 117 -7.76 -6.28 24.08
CA THR A 117 -8.03 -5.27 25.11
C THR A 117 -6.74 -4.67 25.63
N GLU A 118 -6.78 -3.38 25.96
CA GLU A 118 -5.67 -2.66 26.59
C GLU A 118 -5.51 -3.03 28.07
N SER A 119 -6.60 -3.41 28.73
CA SER A 119 -6.64 -3.76 30.15
C SER A 119 -7.72 -4.81 30.37
N ALA A 120 -7.29 -6.06 30.56
CA ALA A 120 -8.19 -7.17 30.83
C ALA A 120 -8.89 -7.07 32.18
N GLN A 121 -10.15 -7.49 32.26
CA GLN A 121 -10.84 -7.70 33.55
C GLN A 121 -10.46 -9.04 34.18
N GLY A 122 -10.09 -10.02 33.35
CA GLY A 122 -9.80 -11.39 33.75
C GLY A 122 -11.07 -12.20 33.99
N GLY A 123 -11.21 -13.32 33.29
CA GLY A 123 -12.39 -14.17 33.22
C GLY A 123 -13.36 -13.84 32.08
N GLU A 124 -13.06 -12.83 31.26
CA GLU A 124 -13.90 -12.43 30.14
C GLU A 124 -13.74 -13.35 28.92
N GLU A 125 -14.84 -13.63 28.24
CA GLU A 125 -14.86 -14.45 27.03
C GLU A 125 -14.46 -13.62 25.80
N VAL A 126 -13.65 -14.23 24.94
CA VAL A 126 -13.21 -13.67 23.67
C VAL A 126 -13.75 -14.55 22.56
N THR A 127 -14.46 -13.94 21.61
CA THR A 127 -14.87 -14.57 20.35
C THR A 127 -14.43 -13.69 19.19
N LEU A 128 -13.66 -14.25 18.26
CA LEU A 128 -13.19 -13.57 17.06
C LEU A 128 -13.69 -14.30 15.82
N TYR A 129 -14.21 -13.54 14.85
CA TYR A 129 -14.56 -14.03 13.52
C TYR A 129 -13.55 -13.51 12.52
N VAL A 130 -12.88 -14.43 11.83
CA VAL A 130 -11.73 -14.14 10.99
C VAL A 130 -11.97 -14.72 9.61
N GLN A 131 -12.15 -13.85 8.61
CA GLN A 131 -12.30 -14.25 7.22
C GLN A 131 -10.91 -14.39 6.61
N ALA A 132 -10.46 -15.62 6.36
CA ALA A 132 -9.26 -15.88 5.59
C ALA A 132 -9.60 -15.95 4.09
N THR A 133 -8.84 -15.24 3.26
CA THR A 133 -9.04 -15.15 1.81
C THR A 133 -7.89 -15.86 1.10
N GLY A 134 -8.20 -16.96 0.44
CA GLY A 134 -7.19 -17.77 -0.25
C GLY A 134 -6.64 -17.08 -1.49
N MET A 135 -5.32 -16.92 -1.55
CA MET A 135 -4.56 -16.46 -2.74
C MET A 135 -3.92 -17.64 -3.49
N ASN A 136 -3.22 -17.40 -4.59
CA ASN A 136 -2.42 -18.44 -5.24
C ASN A 136 -0.93 -18.30 -4.92
N PRO A 137 -0.40 -19.00 -3.89
CA PRO A 137 1.01 -18.90 -3.52
C PRO A 137 1.94 -19.67 -4.48
N TYR A 138 1.39 -20.34 -5.51
CA TYR A 138 2.14 -21.13 -6.50
C TYR A 138 2.39 -20.38 -7.80
N VAL A 139 2.12 -19.07 -7.81
CA VAL A 139 2.43 -18.15 -8.90
C VAL A 139 3.52 -17.19 -8.42
N SER A 140 4.48 -16.90 -9.30
CA SER A 140 5.51 -15.88 -9.08
C SER A 140 5.89 -15.26 -10.42
N VAL A 141 6.57 -14.11 -10.36
CA VAL A 141 6.98 -13.34 -11.53
C VAL A 141 8.00 -14.09 -12.40
N ASP A 142 8.94 -14.79 -11.76
CA ASP A 142 10.14 -15.33 -12.41
C ASP A 142 10.14 -16.86 -12.57
N ALA A 143 9.09 -17.54 -12.08
CA ALA A 143 9.00 -19.00 -12.16
C ALA A 143 7.78 -19.46 -12.94
N LYS A 144 7.89 -20.65 -13.53
CA LYS A 144 6.73 -21.33 -14.12
C LYS A 144 5.68 -21.57 -13.01
N PRO A 145 4.40 -21.24 -13.25
CA PRO A 145 3.34 -21.58 -12.32
C PRO A 145 3.34 -23.07 -11.99
N ILE A 146 3.18 -23.39 -10.72
CA ILE A 146 3.02 -24.76 -10.24
C ILE A 146 1.54 -25.01 -10.00
N GLU A 147 1.05 -26.18 -10.39
CA GLU A 147 -0.34 -26.54 -10.13
C GLU A 147 -0.56 -26.64 -8.60
N PRO A 148 -1.48 -25.84 -8.04
CA PRO A 148 -1.68 -25.79 -6.60
C PRO A 148 -2.29 -27.10 -6.09
N PRO A 149 -1.90 -27.58 -4.90
CA PRO A 149 -2.60 -28.68 -4.25
C PRO A 149 -4.04 -28.27 -3.90
N PRO A 150 -4.97 -29.23 -3.73
CA PRO A 150 -6.38 -28.92 -3.43
C PRO A 150 -6.60 -28.11 -2.14
N ARG A 151 -5.67 -28.20 -1.18
CA ARG A 151 -5.72 -27.51 0.10
C ARG A 151 -4.36 -26.88 0.41
N PRO A 152 -4.06 -25.71 -0.20
CA PRO A 152 -2.73 -25.10 -0.12
C PRO A 152 -2.47 -24.33 1.17
N PHE A 153 -3.51 -23.98 1.92
CA PHE A 153 -3.38 -23.15 3.11
C PHE A 153 -3.41 -24.03 4.37
N THR A 154 -2.65 -23.63 5.38
CA THR A 154 -2.55 -24.36 6.65
C THR A 154 -2.81 -23.41 7.81
N PHE A 155 -3.84 -23.68 8.61
CA PHE A 155 -4.02 -23.02 9.90
C PHE A 155 -2.88 -23.42 10.82
N ARG A 156 -2.06 -22.46 11.25
CA ARG A 156 -0.85 -22.74 12.05
C ARG A 156 -1.06 -22.57 13.54
N TYR A 157 -1.71 -21.49 13.97
CA TYR A 157 -2.02 -21.26 15.39
C TYR A 157 -3.01 -20.10 15.56
N ALA A 158 -3.69 -20.11 16.71
CA ALA A 158 -4.42 -18.98 17.25
C ALA A 158 -4.26 -18.99 18.78
N ASN A 159 -3.61 -17.98 19.34
CA ASN A 159 -3.31 -17.91 20.78
C ASN A 159 -3.72 -16.55 21.35
N LEU A 160 -4.17 -16.51 22.60
CA LEU A 160 -4.13 -15.28 23.40
C LEU A 160 -2.75 -15.15 24.05
N ALA A 161 -2.24 -13.92 24.14
CA ALA A 161 -0.95 -13.62 24.76
C ALA A 161 -1.03 -12.30 25.54
N LEU A 162 -0.29 -12.22 26.65
CA LEU A 162 -0.02 -10.94 27.32
C LEU A 162 1.02 -10.15 26.52
N TRP A 163 0.65 -8.93 26.14
CA TRP A 163 1.57 -8.01 25.48
C TRP A 163 2.36 -7.22 26.52
N ASP A 164 3.65 -7.54 26.65
CA ASP A 164 4.54 -6.81 27.54
C ASP A 164 5.09 -5.54 26.86
N ARG A 165 4.43 -4.40 27.08
CA ARG A 165 4.81 -3.11 26.49
C ARG A 165 6.18 -2.62 26.93
N GLU A 166 6.59 -2.90 28.16
CA GLU A 166 7.90 -2.48 28.67
C GLU A 166 9.03 -3.27 28.01
N VAL A 167 8.87 -4.59 27.89
CA VAL A 167 9.78 -5.45 27.15
C VAL A 167 9.81 -5.08 25.67
N THR A 168 8.65 -4.79 25.07
CA THR A 168 8.54 -4.33 23.67
C THR A 168 9.34 -3.05 23.46
N ALA A 169 9.20 -2.07 24.36
CA ALA A 169 9.93 -0.82 24.27
C ALA A 169 11.45 -1.04 24.41
N LEU A 170 11.89 -1.85 25.38
CA LEU A 170 13.31 -2.20 25.55
C LEU A 170 13.87 -2.94 24.32
N TYR A 171 13.10 -3.89 23.77
CA TYR A 171 13.48 -4.63 22.57
C TYR A 171 13.78 -3.69 21.42
N PHE A 172 12.88 -2.75 21.12
CA PHE A 172 13.10 -1.79 20.03
C PHE A 172 14.19 -0.76 20.35
N ASP A 173 14.31 -0.30 21.60
CA ASP A 173 15.40 0.61 22.01
C ASP A 173 16.77 -0.02 21.73
N MET A 174 16.95 -1.29 22.14
CA MET A 174 18.20 -2.02 21.93
C MET A 174 18.39 -2.44 20.46
N ARG A 175 17.34 -2.87 19.77
CA ARG A 175 17.41 -3.31 18.37
C ARG A 175 17.77 -2.17 17.44
N VAL A 176 17.11 -1.01 17.55
CA VAL A 176 17.43 0.15 16.72
C VAL A 176 18.82 0.69 17.06
N ALA A 177 19.20 0.79 18.34
CA ALA A 177 20.54 1.21 18.73
C ALA A 177 21.64 0.28 18.18
N LEU A 178 21.39 -1.04 18.17
CA LEU A 178 22.28 -2.02 17.57
C LEU A 178 22.41 -1.84 16.05
N GLU A 179 21.31 -1.57 15.35
CA GLU A 179 21.33 -1.34 13.91
C GLU A 179 21.99 0.00 13.55
N VAL A 180 21.77 1.07 14.32
CA VAL A 180 22.50 2.34 14.17
C VAL A 180 24.00 2.12 14.37
N LEU A 181 24.40 1.40 15.42
CA LEU A 181 25.81 1.06 15.67
C LEU A 181 26.47 0.41 14.45
N LYS A 182 25.76 -0.45 13.71
CA LYS A 182 26.29 -1.14 12.54
C LYS A 182 26.54 -0.22 11.34
N GLU A 183 25.84 0.91 11.26
CA GLU A 183 26.03 1.90 10.19
C GLU A 183 27.12 2.95 10.52
N LEU A 184 27.59 3.01 11.77
CA LEU A 184 28.66 3.91 12.18
C LEU A 184 30.04 3.35 11.78
N PRO A 185 31.00 4.21 11.38
CA PRO A 185 32.39 3.82 11.14
C PRO A 185 33.03 3.12 12.35
N GLU A 186 33.87 2.11 12.10
CA GLU A 186 34.47 1.28 13.14
C GLU A 186 35.33 2.07 14.14
N ASN A 187 35.97 3.14 13.67
CA ASN A 187 36.83 4.01 14.43
C ASN A 187 36.09 5.14 15.17
N GLU A 188 34.76 5.23 15.04
CA GLU A 188 33.98 6.28 15.69
C GLU A 188 33.78 5.98 17.19
N PRO A 189 34.11 6.93 18.11
CA PRO A 189 33.91 6.73 19.54
C PRO A 189 32.46 6.37 19.91
N ARG A 190 31.48 6.96 19.21
CA ARG A 190 30.04 6.70 19.41
C ARG A 190 29.69 5.23 19.21
N ARG A 191 30.26 4.58 18.19
CA ARG A 191 30.07 3.14 17.94
C ARG A 191 30.52 2.29 19.12
N ALA A 192 31.70 2.59 19.66
CA ALA A 192 32.22 1.89 20.84
C ALA A 192 31.39 2.16 22.11
N GLN A 193 30.92 3.39 22.29
CA GLN A 193 30.02 3.78 23.39
C GLN A 193 28.68 3.04 23.31
N LEU A 194 28.06 2.97 22.13
CA LEU A 194 26.82 2.22 21.92
C LEU A 194 27.01 0.72 22.19
N LEU A 195 28.11 0.13 21.72
CA LEU A 195 28.39 -1.29 21.99
C LEU A 195 28.55 -1.56 23.49
N TYR A 196 29.23 -0.66 24.19
CA TYR A 196 29.38 -0.73 25.64
C TYR A 196 28.02 -0.62 26.35
N ALA A 197 27.20 0.37 26.00
CA ALA A 197 25.88 0.59 26.59
C ALA A 197 24.95 -0.60 26.35
N LEU A 198 24.91 -1.14 25.13
CA LEU A 198 24.13 -2.33 24.79
C LEU A 198 24.58 -3.55 25.62
N ASN A 199 25.89 -3.78 25.73
CA ASN A 199 26.42 -4.87 26.55
C ASN A 199 26.16 -4.67 28.05
N ALA A 200 26.21 -3.43 28.54
CA ALA A 200 25.85 -3.09 29.91
C ALA A 200 24.36 -3.33 30.19
N ALA A 201 23.48 -3.01 29.24
CA ALA A 201 22.07 -3.32 29.32
C ALA A 201 21.82 -4.85 29.36
N VAL A 202 22.54 -5.64 28.55
CA VAL A 202 22.50 -7.11 28.64
C VAL A 202 22.92 -7.61 30.02
N ASN A 203 23.96 -7.03 30.63
CA ASN A 203 24.40 -7.40 31.98
C ASN A 203 23.42 -6.98 33.08
N ALA A 204 22.71 -5.87 32.89
CA ALA A 204 21.78 -5.32 33.86
C ALA A 204 20.41 -6.01 33.83
N PHE A 205 20.07 -6.67 32.72
CA PHE A 205 18.80 -7.35 32.56
C PHE A 205 18.69 -8.55 33.49
N ALA A 206 17.63 -8.59 34.28
CA ALA A 206 17.29 -9.69 35.15
C ALA A 206 15.83 -10.09 34.87
N PRO A 207 15.57 -11.27 34.26
CA PRO A 207 14.23 -11.64 33.79
C PRO A 207 13.18 -11.68 34.92
N GLU A 208 13.59 -11.98 36.15
CA GLU A 208 12.72 -12.03 37.33
C GLU A 208 12.49 -10.65 37.99
N ASP A 209 13.23 -9.61 37.61
CA ASP A 209 13.07 -8.25 38.15
C ASP A 209 12.63 -7.29 37.06
N ARG A 210 11.33 -6.95 37.01
CA ARG A 210 10.79 -5.98 36.04
C ARG A 210 11.47 -4.62 36.10
N ARG A 211 12.01 -4.20 37.26
CA ARG A 211 12.75 -2.93 37.39
C ARG A 211 14.05 -2.93 36.58
N SER A 212 14.58 -4.12 36.24
CA SER A 212 15.73 -4.24 35.37
C SER A 212 15.43 -3.72 33.96
N ILE A 213 14.19 -3.84 33.46
CA ILE A 213 13.79 -3.35 32.13
C ILE A 213 14.00 -1.84 32.06
N ALA A 214 13.45 -1.09 33.01
CA ALA A 214 13.61 0.36 33.09
C ALA A 214 15.10 0.77 33.19
N ARG A 215 15.89 0.04 33.98
CA ARG A 215 17.34 0.26 34.10
C ARG A 215 18.06 0.02 32.77
N CYS A 216 17.76 -1.06 32.05
CA CYS A 216 18.34 -1.35 30.74
C CYS A 216 18.01 -0.26 29.73
N ARG A 217 16.75 0.22 29.71
CA ARG A 217 16.33 1.32 28.84
C ARG A 217 17.09 2.60 29.15
N GLN A 218 17.27 2.94 30.42
CA GLN A 218 18.05 4.10 30.85
C GLN A 218 19.52 4.02 30.37
N ILE A 219 20.17 2.87 30.57
CA ILE A 219 21.56 2.65 30.14
C ILE A 219 21.73 2.89 28.63
N VAL A 220 20.81 2.38 27.81
CA VAL A 220 20.86 2.56 26.35
C VAL A 220 20.58 4.02 25.99
N ALA A 221 19.56 4.62 26.60
CA ALA A 221 19.12 5.99 26.33
C ALA A 221 20.23 7.04 26.54
N GLU A 222 21.06 6.89 27.59
CA GLU A 222 22.16 7.82 27.90
C GLU A 222 23.17 7.99 26.74
N THR A 223 23.36 6.95 25.93
CA THR A 223 24.25 7.01 24.76
C THR A 223 23.47 7.22 23.46
N TYR A 224 22.30 6.60 23.34
CA TYR A 224 21.50 6.58 22.13
C TYR A 224 20.84 7.94 21.83
N ASN A 225 20.22 8.58 22.83
CA ASN A 225 19.38 9.79 22.68
C ASN A 225 20.18 11.09 22.45
N LYS A 226 21.33 11.03 21.78
CA LYS A 226 22.02 12.23 21.28
C LYS A 226 21.40 12.65 19.95
N PRO A 227 21.06 13.94 19.76
CA PRO A 227 20.34 14.42 18.59
C PRO A 227 21.18 14.37 17.32
N ALA A 228 20.54 14.28 16.15
CA ALA A 228 21.23 14.32 14.87
C ALA A 228 21.96 15.66 14.69
N CYS A 229 23.09 15.63 13.97
CA CYS A 229 23.87 16.83 13.72
C CYS A 229 23.01 17.89 13.00
N PRO A 230 23.24 19.20 13.21
CA PRO A 230 22.41 20.24 12.62
C PRO A 230 22.31 20.21 11.09
N SER A 231 23.34 19.68 10.43
CA SER A 231 23.43 19.53 8.98
C SER A 231 22.97 18.16 8.47
N ALA A 232 22.32 17.34 9.31
CA ALA A 232 21.81 16.04 8.89
C ALA A 232 20.78 16.19 7.76
N HIS A 233 20.78 15.21 6.85
CA HIS A 233 19.77 15.13 5.80
C HIS A 233 18.37 14.92 6.41
N GLN A 234 17.35 15.52 5.81
CA GLN A 234 15.97 15.40 6.27
C GLN A 234 15.22 14.37 5.45
N ILE A 235 14.71 13.33 6.11
CA ILE A 235 13.84 12.33 5.51
C ILE A 235 12.41 12.62 5.92
N SER A 236 11.58 12.92 4.91
CA SER A 236 10.13 12.97 5.05
C SER A 236 9.59 11.57 4.78
N ALA A 237 9.11 10.89 5.82
CA ALA A 237 8.68 9.50 5.73
C ALA A 237 7.16 9.38 5.74
N ILE A 238 6.60 8.57 4.84
CA ILE A 238 5.17 8.30 4.77
C ILE A 238 4.91 6.81 4.61
N GLY A 239 3.96 6.31 5.40
CA GLY A 239 3.54 4.92 5.31
C GLY A 239 2.67 4.73 4.08
N HIS A 240 2.91 3.68 3.32
CA HIS A 240 2.26 3.42 2.05
C HIS A 240 1.93 1.94 1.93
N ALA A 241 0.86 1.65 1.22
CA ALA A 241 0.57 0.30 0.74
C ALA A 241 0.24 0.40 -0.73
N HIS A 242 1.20 -0.02 -1.56
CA HIS A 242 0.91 -0.26 -2.96
C HIS A 242 0.06 -1.53 -3.06
N ILE A 243 -1.07 -1.45 -3.74
CA ILE A 243 -1.94 -2.60 -3.96
C ILE A 243 -2.17 -2.69 -5.46
N ASP A 244 -1.66 -3.74 -6.08
CA ASP A 244 -1.93 -3.97 -7.49
C ASP A 244 -3.39 -4.27 -7.70
N THR A 245 -4.03 -3.47 -8.56
CA THR A 245 -5.46 -3.59 -8.84
C THR A 245 -5.78 -4.98 -9.38
N ALA A 246 -4.90 -5.53 -10.21
CA ALA A 246 -4.83 -6.95 -10.52
C ALA A 246 -3.43 -7.27 -11.05
N TRP A 247 -2.85 -8.37 -10.58
CA TRP A 247 -1.54 -8.84 -11.02
C TRP A 247 -1.46 -10.36 -10.95
N LEU A 248 -1.03 -10.91 -9.81
CA LEU A 248 -0.99 -12.36 -9.56
C LEU A 248 -2.33 -12.91 -9.04
N TRP A 249 -3.33 -12.04 -8.92
CA TRP A 249 -4.69 -12.34 -8.46
C TRP A 249 -5.72 -11.54 -9.27
N PRO A 250 -6.98 -12.02 -9.38
CA PRO A 250 -8.06 -11.30 -10.03
C PRO A 250 -8.54 -10.10 -9.21
N VAL A 251 -9.27 -9.17 -9.86
CA VAL A 251 -9.74 -7.90 -9.27
C VAL A 251 -10.55 -8.12 -7.99
N GLU A 252 -11.37 -9.17 -7.94
CA GLU A 252 -12.16 -9.52 -6.75
C GLU A 252 -11.27 -9.70 -5.50
N ARG A 253 -10.08 -10.29 -5.65
CA ARG A 253 -9.17 -10.52 -4.52
C ARG A 253 -8.56 -9.21 -4.03
N THR A 254 -8.28 -8.28 -4.93
CA THR A 254 -7.84 -6.92 -4.59
C THR A 254 -8.84 -6.20 -3.70
N GLN A 255 -10.14 -6.39 -3.92
CA GLN A 255 -11.17 -5.78 -3.08
C GLN A 255 -11.02 -6.23 -1.61
N GLN A 256 -10.71 -7.51 -1.37
CA GLN A 256 -10.43 -8.03 -0.03
C GLN A 256 -9.10 -7.49 0.52
N LYS A 257 -8.06 -7.41 -0.32
CA LYS A 257 -6.76 -6.82 0.03
C LYS A 257 -6.88 -5.35 0.47
N CYS A 258 -7.76 -4.58 -0.18
CA CYS A 258 -8.05 -3.20 0.21
C CYS A 258 -8.69 -3.12 1.59
N ILE A 259 -9.72 -3.94 1.85
CA ILE A 259 -10.39 -4.01 3.16
C ILE A 259 -9.38 -4.40 4.25
N HIS A 260 -8.60 -5.45 4.01
CA HIS A 260 -7.52 -5.91 4.90
C HIS A 260 -6.54 -4.78 5.21
N THR A 261 -5.93 -4.21 4.19
CA THR A 261 -4.83 -3.24 4.33
C THR A 261 -5.31 -1.97 4.99
N PHE A 262 -6.49 -1.46 4.59
CA PHE A 262 -7.01 -0.22 5.14
C PHE A 262 -7.45 -0.38 6.60
N ALA A 263 -8.02 -1.54 6.96
CA ALA A 263 -8.34 -1.85 8.35
C ALA A 263 -7.06 -1.90 9.22
N THR A 264 -5.99 -2.53 8.72
CA THR A 264 -4.68 -2.58 9.39
C THR A 264 -4.08 -1.18 9.57
N ALA A 265 -4.06 -0.35 8.53
CA ALA A 265 -3.56 1.00 8.61
C ALA A 265 -4.33 1.85 9.65
N LEU A 266 -5.66 1.77 9.67
CA LEU A 266 -6.47 2.46 10.69
C LEU A 266 -6.16 1.97 12.10
N ARG A 267 -5.96 0.66 12.28
CA ARG A 267 -5.61 0.10 13.58
C ARG A 267 -4.26 0.60 14.08
N LEU A 268 -3.28 0.73 13.19
CA LEU A 268 -2.01 1.36 13.53
C LEU A 268 -2.17 2.84 13.87
N MET A 269 -3.05 3.59 13.19
CA MET A 269 -3.32 4.99 13.54
C MET A 269 -3.93 5.17 14.94
N GLU A 270 -4.67 4.18 15.43
CA GLU A 270 -5.19 4.16 16.80
C GLU A 270 -4.07 3.96 17.83
N MET A 271 -3.05 3.16 17.50
CA MET A 271 -1.90 2.88 18.38
C MET A 271 -0.76 3.90 18.25
N TYR A 272 -0.66 4.59 17.11
CA TYR A 272 0.41 5.51 16.74
C TYR A 272 -0.15 6.85 16.26
N PRO A 273 -0.37 7.83 17.16
CA PRO A 273 -0.98 9.12 16.80
C PRO A 273 -0.17 9.94 15.77
N GLU A 274 1.16 9.75 15.71
CA GLU A 274 2.02 10.43 14.75
C GLU A 274 2.01 9.80 13.35
N TYR A 275 1.43 8.61 13.20
CA TYR A 275 1.46 7.85 11.95
C TYR A 275 0.73 8.61 10.82
N LYS A 276 1.38 8.65 9.65
CA LYS A 276 0.84 9.18 8.39
C LYS A 276 0.81 8.06 7.36
N PHE A 277 -0.33 7.89 6.71
CA PHE A 277 -0.54 6.88 5.67
C PHE A 277 -1.04 7.51 4.37
N ILE A 278 -0.64 6.94 3.24
CA ILE A 278 -1.05 7.32 1.89
C ILE A 278 -1.41 6.08 1.05
N CYS A 279 -2.45 6.17 0.24
CA CYS A 279 -2.79 5.19 -0.79
C CYS A 279 -3.52 5.89 -1.96
N SER A 280 -3.13 5.60 -3.20
CA SER A 280 -3.26 6.47 -4.37
C SER A 280 -4.54 6.29 -5.22
N GLN A 281 -5.11 5.08 -5.26
CA GLN A 281 -6.06 4.67 -6.31
C GLN A 281 -7.51 4.92 -5.91
N ALA A 282 -8.20 5.88 -6.54
CA ALA A 282 -9.61 6.18 -6.24
C ALA A 282 -10.56 4.98 -6.41
N GLN A 283 -10.30 4.10 -7.38
CA GLN A 283 -11.06 2.88 -7.62
C GLN A 283 -11.10 1.95 -6.39
N GLN A 284 -10.00 1.87 -5.62
CA GLN A 284 -9.93 1.03 -4.42
C GLN A 284 -10.83 1.54 -3.31
N TYR A 285 -10.90 2.87 -3.16
CA TYR A 285 -11.78 3.52 -2.19
C TYR A 285 -13.25 3.39 -2.61
N ALA A 286 -13.54 3.44 -3.91
CA ALA A 286 -14.88 3.17 -4.43
C ALA A 286 -15.35 1.75 -4.08
N TRP A 287 -14.48 0.73 -4.23
CA TRP A 287 -14.80 -0.62 -3.77
C TRP A 287 -15.00 -0.70 -2.26
N VAL A 288 -14.13 -0.09 -1.46
CA VAL A 288 -14.27 -0.12 0.00
C VAL A 288 -15.54 0.58 0.48
N LYS A 289 -15.93 1.68 -0.16
CA LYS A 289 -17.21 2.37 0.09
C LYS A 289 -18.41 1.44 -0.10
N GLU A 290 -18.40 0.63 -1.15
CA GLU A 290 -19.49 -0.31 -1.46
C GLU A 290 -19.46 -1.56 -0.56
N LEU A 291 -18.27 -2.13 -0.34
CA LEU A 291 -18.11 -3.44 0.27
C LEU A 291 -17.92 -3.41 1.80
N ALA A 292 -17.44 -2.30 2.34
CA ALA A 292 -17.17 -2.11 3.77
C ALA A 292 -17.43 -0.65 4.21
N PRO A 293 -18.70 -0.17 4.17
CA PRO A 293 -19.03 1.23 4.40
C PRO A 293 -18.59 1.76 5.77
N ARG A 294 -18.63 0.94 6.83
CA ARG A 294 -18.12 1.33 8.16
C ARG A 294 -16.61 1.58 8.17
N LEU A 295 -15.85 0.81 7.40
CA LEU A 295 -14.42 1.03 7.20
C LEU A 295 -14.20 2.36 6.48
N TYR A 296 -14.95 2.61 5.42
CA TYR A 296 -14.89 3.84 4.64
C TYR A 296 -15.17 5.10 5.49
N GLU A 297 -16.18 5.07 6.37
CA GLU A 297 -16.46 6.16 7.31
C GLU A 297 -15.28 6.45 8.25
N ARG A 298 -14.60 5.39 8.74
CA ARG A 298 -13.39 5.53 9.57
C ARG A 298 -12.23 6.13 8.79
N ILE A 299 -12.07 5.79 7.51
CA ILE A 299 -11.10 6.40 6.60
C ILE A 299 -11.40 7.90 6.45
N GLN A 300 -12.64 8.27 6.12
CA GLN A 300 -13.04 9.68 6.00
C GLN A 300 -12.78 10.48 7.29
N ARG A 301 -12.99 9.85 8.45
CA ARG A 301 -12.62 10.46 9.74
C ARG A 301 -11.11 10.66 9.86
N LYS A 302 -10.29 9.65 9.55
CA LYS A 302 -8.81 9.76 9.62
C LYS A 302 -8.20 10.72 8.61
N VAL A 303 -8.86 10.94 7.47
CA VAL A 303 -8.51 12.00 6.52
C VAL A 303 -8.73 13.37 7.16
N ARG A 304 -9.90 13.60 7.78
CA ARG A 304 -10.19 14.87 8.50
C ARG A 304 -9.30 15.11 9.71
N GLU A 305 -8.95 14.04 10.45
CA GLU A 305 -8.01 14.10 11.58
C GLU A 305 -6.55 14.31 11.14
N GLY A 306 -6.26 14.24 9.84
CA GLY A 306 -4.94 14.47 9.30
C GLY A 306 -3.94 13.34 9.59
N GLN A 307 -4.38 12.08 9.65
CA GLN A 307 -3.49 10.90 9.69
C GLN A 307 -3.49 10.11 8.37
N TRP A 308 -4.53 10.27 7.54
CA TRP A 308 -4.67 9.62 6.25
C TRP A 308 -4.63 10.65 5.12
N GLU A 309 -3.75 10.46 4.15
CA GLU A 309 -3.65 11.28 2.94
C GLU A 309 -4.35 10.60 1.78
N VAL A 310 -5.34 11.27 1.20
CA VAL A 310 -5.79 10.98 -0.16
C VAL A 310 -4.84 11.68 -1.12
N ALA A 311 -4.21 10.90 -1.99
CA ALA A 311 -3.19 11.35 -2.92
C ALA A 311 -3.32 10.56 -4.22
N GLY A 312 -2.53 10.93 -5.22
CA GLY A 312 -2.70 10.39 -6.56
C GLY A 312 -3.93 10.98 -7.24
N SER A 313 -3.76 11.43 -8.47
CA SER A 313 -4.85 12.09 -9.20
C SER A 313 -5.62 11.18 -10.14
N MET A 314 -5.16 9.94 -10.36
CA MET A 314 -5.77 9.01 -11.31
C MET A 314 -6.80 8.08 -10.66
N TRP A 315 -7.71 7.54 -11.47
CA TRP A 315 -8.69 6.55 -11.05
C TRP A 315 -8.03 5.23 -10.61
N VAL A 316 -7.06 4.77 -11.39
CA VAL A 316 -6.09 3.71 -11.02
C VAL A 316 -4.67 4.19 -11.35
N GLU A 317 -3.64 3.50 -10.85
CA GLU A 317 -2.26 3.76 -11.29
C GLU A 317 -2.05 3.20 -12.71
N ALA A 318 -2.45 4.00 -13.70
CA ALA A 318 -2.51 3.56 -15.09
C ALA A 318 -1.14 3.53 -15.77
N ASP A 319 -0.98 2.61 -16.72
CA ASP A 319 0.14 2.64 -17.65
C ASP A 319 0.16 3.97 -18.43
N CYS A 320 1.34 4.57 -18.57
CA CYS A 320 1.50 5.90 -19.19
C CYS A 320 2.00 5.87 -20.64
N ASN A 321 2.14 4.68 -21.24
CA ASN A 321 2.70 4.50 -22.58
C ASN A 321 1.66 4.00 -23.60
N ILE A 322 0.92 2.95 -23.25
CA ILE A 322 -0.11 2.31 -24.09
C ILE A 322 -1.44 3.06 -23.99
N THR A 323 -1.77 3.57 -22.80
CA THR A 323 -3.01 4.31 -22.54
C THR A 323 -3.13 5.53 -23.44
N GLY A 324 -4.27 5.73 -24.10
CA GLY A 324 -4.49 6.89 -24.95
C GLY A 324 -4.47 8.21 -24.18
N GLY A 325 -4.12 9.31 -24.85
CA GLY A 325 -4.06 10.64 -24.21
C GLY A 325 -5.38 11.09 -23.57
N GLU A 326 -6.51 10.86 -24.25
CA GLU A 326 -7.84 11.12 -23.67
C GLU A 326 -8.11 10.22 -22.46
N SER A 327 -7.71 8.95 -22.51
CA SER A 327 -7.82 8.05 -21.36
C SER A 327 -7.01 8.53 -20.17
N LEU A 328 -5.80 9.06 -20.35
CA LEU A 328 -5.02 9.68 -19.26
C LEU A 328 -5.74 10.91 -18.68
N VAL A 329 -6.38 11.72 -19.52
CA VAL A 329 -7.24 12.82 -19.06
C VAL A 329 -8.42 12.28 -18.26
N ARG A 330 -9.05 11.18 -18.70
CA ARG A 330 -10.15 10.53 -17.97
C ARG A 330 -9.72 9.89 -16.66
N GLN A 331 -8.54 9.25 -16.61
CA GLN A 331 -7.93 8.76 -15.37
C GLN A 331 -7.90 9.89 -14.34
N ILE A 332 -7.35 11.06 -14.73
CA ILE A 332 -7.23 12.21 -13.84
C ILE A 332 -8.60 12.81 -13.50
N LEU A 333 -9.48 12.95 -14.49
CA LEU A 333 -10.81 13.52 -14.32
C LEU A 333 -11.64 12.74 -13.30
N TYR A 334 -11.72 11.41 -13.43
CA TYR A 334 -12.51 10.59 -12.52
C TYR A 334 -11.83 10.40 -11.17
N GLY A 335 -10.49 10.30 -11.13
CA GLY A 335 -9.74 10.27 -9.87
C GLY A 335 -9.95 11.53 -9.04
N LYS A 336 -9.65 12.71 -9.61
CA LYS A 336 -9.84 14.00 -8.91
C LYS A 336 -11.31 14.25 -8.52
N ARG A 337 -12.25 13.95 -9.43
CA ARG A 337 -13.69 14.09 -9.12
C ARG A 337 -14.10 13.27 -7.92
N PHE A 338 -13.63 12.02 -7.82
CA PHE A 338 -13.90 11.17 -6.67
C PHE A 338 -13.36 11.79 -5.38
N TRP A 339 -12.11 12.25 -5.34
CA TRP A 339 -11.55 12.89 -4.14
C TRP A 339 -12.31 14.15 -3.72
N MET A 340 -12.69 14.98 -4.69
CA MET A 340 -13.45 16.21 -4.43
C MET A 340 -14.85 15.91 -3.89
N GLN A 341 -15.55 14.92 -4.44
CA GLN A 341 -16.90 14.55 -4.03
C GLN A 341 -16.93 13.85 -2.67
N GLU A 342 -15.98 12.95 -2.44
CA GLU A 342 -16.02 12.05 -1.28
C GLU A 342 -15.26 12.56 -0.06
N PHE A 343 -14.22 13.37 -0.27
CA PHE A 343 -13.35 13.88 0.79
C PHE A 343 -13.26 15.41 0.82
N GLY A 344 -13.79 16.10 -0.19
CA GLY A 344 -13.63 17.56 -0.30
C GLY A 344 -12.20 17.99 -0.57
N VAL A 345 -11.36 17.09 -1.09
CA VAL A 345 -9.93 17.32 -1.34
C VAL A 345 -9.68 17.33 -2.84
N GLU A 346 -9.04 18.39 -3.33
CA GLU A 346 -8.46 18.40 -4.67
C GLU A 346 -6.98 18.03 -4.58
N THR A 347 -6.60 16.90 -5.18
CA THR A 347 -5.20 16.46 -5.23
C THR A 347 -4.38 17.30 -6.21
N VAL A 348 -3.11 17.54 -5.85
CA VAL A 348 -2.16 18.35 -6.62
C VAL A 348 -0.91 17.57 -7.05
N ASP A 349 -0.89 16.27 -6.76
CA ASP A 349 0.18 15.33 -7.07
C ASP A 349 -0.31 14.21 -7.98
N LEU A 350 0.62 13.63 -8.74
CA LEU A 350 0.45 12.34 -9.38
C LEU A 350 1.44 11.34 -8.78
N TRP A 351 0.90 10.26 -8.24
CA TRP A 351 1.62 9.21 -7.51
C TRP A 351 1.59 7.91 -8.32
N LEU A 352 2.70 7.57 -8.99
CA LEU A 352 2.83 6.38 -9.84
C LEU A 352 4.16 5.66 -9.56
N PRO A 353 4.33 5.04 -8.38
CA PRO A 353 5.57 4.37 -8.01
C PRO A 353 5.97 3.27 -9.00
N ASP A 354 5.02 2.48 -9.52
CA ASP A 354 5.33 1.22 -10.22
C ASP A 354 5.08 1.19 -11.74
N VAL A 355 4.73 2.33 -12.35
CA VAL A 355 4.40 2.37 -13.78
C VAL A 355 5.62 2.20 -14.69
N PHE A 356 5.46 1.45 -15.79
CA PHE A 356 6.54 1.02 -16.69
C PHE A 356 6.93 2.08 -17.74
N GLY A 357 7.40 3.24 -17.27
CA GLY A 357 7.85 4.37 -18.10
C GLY A 357 6.78 5.44 -18.32
N TYR A 358 7.20 6.63 -18.77
CA TYR A 358 6.30 7.80 -18.81
C TYR A 358 6.48 8.64 -20.08
N ALA A 359 5.37 8.80 -20.82
CA ALA A 359 5.33 9.56 -22.05
C ALA A 359 5.71 11.04 -21.86
N ALA A 360 6.42 11.58 -22.86
CA ALA A 360 6.95 12.94 -22.85
C ALA A 360 5.89 14.07 -22.90
N SER A 361 4.62 13.73 -23.14
CA SER A 361 3.49 14.67 -23.11
C SER A 361 2.84 14.80 -21.73
N LEU A 362 3.14 13.88 -20.79
CA LEU A 362 2.46 13.83 -19.51
C LEU A 362 2.57 15.14 -18.71
N PRO A 363 3.74 15.84 -18.64
CA PRO A 363 3.83 17.12 -17.92
C PRO A 363 2.78 18.15 -18.33
N GLN A 364 2.44 18.23 -19.61
CA GLN A 364 1.41 19.13 -20.13
C GLN A 364 0.02 18.76 -19.61
N ILE A 365 -0.31 17.46 -19.61
CA ILE A 365 -1.59 16.94 -19.10
C ILE A 365 -1.72 17.25 -17.61
N LEU A 366 -0.66 16.96 -16.83
CA LEU A 366 -0.63 17.21 -15.38
C LEU A 366 -0.86 18.69 -15.08
N LYS A 367 -0.11 19.58 -15.74
CA LYS A 367 -0.21 21.02 -15.49
C LYS A 367 -1.62 21.56 -15.80
N LYS A 368 -2.22 21.11 -16.91
CA LYS A 368 -3.60 21.48 -17.29
C LYS A 368 -4.66 20.96 -16.31
N ALA A 369 -4.37 19.88 -15.59
CA ALA A 369 -5.25 19.32 -14.55
C ALA A 369 -4.98 19.88 -13.14
N GLY A 370 -4.16 20.93 -13.01
CA GLY A 370 -3.81 21.51 -11.70
C GLY A 370 -2.89 20.64 -10.86
N ILE A 371 -2.19 19.69 -11.47
CA ILE A 371 -1.18 18.86 -10.81
C ILE A 371 0.17 19.55 -10.94
N HIS A 372 0.92 19.59 -9.83
CA HIS A 372 2.18 20.33 -9.70
C HIS A 372 3.36 19.40 -9.37
N TYR A 373 3.07 18.27 -8.75
CA TYR A 373 4.05 17.32 -8.26
C TYR A 373 3.89 15.95 -8.93
N PHE A 374 5.01 15.30 -9.23
CA PHE A 374 5.04 13.94 -9.75
C PHE A 374 5.97 13.06 -8.93
N LEU A 375 5.47 11.88 -8.53
CA LEU A 375 6.24 10.84 -7.87
C LEU A 375 6.23 9.54 -8.68
N THR A 376 7.41 8.93 -8.82
CA THR A 376 7.56 7.54 -9.27
C THR A 376 8.80 6.89 -8.66
N GLN A 377 8.89 5.56 -8.71
CA GLN A 377 10.04 4.78 -8.27
C GLN A 377 10.68 3.98 -9.42
N LYS A 378 9.90 3.44 -10.36
CA LYS A 378 10.37 2.45 -11.36
C LYS A 378 11.56 2.90 -12.20
N ILE A 379 11.76 4.21 -12.38
CA ILE A 379 12.90 4.77 -13.13
C ILE A 379 14.25 4.44 -12.48
N SER A 380 14.30 4.14 -11.18
CA SER A 380 15.53 3.66 -10.54
C SER A 380 15.95 2.26 -10.98
N TRP A 381 15.08 1.51 -11.67
CA TRP A 381 15.31 0.12 -12.09
C TRP A 381 15.77 -0.01 -13.55
N ASN A 382 16.29 1.07 -14.14
CA ASN A 382 16.86 1.02 -15.49
C ASN A 382 17.95 -0.06 -15.60
N GLN A 383 17.89 -0.83 -16.69
CA GLN A 383 18.75 -1.99 -16.92
C GLN A 383 20.22 -1.61 -17.15
N PHE A 384 20.48 -0.51 -17.86
CA PHE A 384 21.83 -0.12 -18.26
C PHE A 384 22.23 1.25 -17.70
N ASN A 385 21.34 2.25 -17.81
CA ASN A 385 21.65 3.62 -17.41
C ASN A 385 20.95 4.00 -16.12
N LYS A 386 21.72 4.12 -15.04
CA LYS A 386 21.23 4.69 -13.79
C LYS A 386 20.77 6.13 -14.03
N PHE A 387 19.51 6.42 -13.70
CA PHE A 387 18.96 7.76 -13.87
C PHE A 387 19.73 8.77 -12.99
N PRO A 388 20.05 9.98 -13.50
CA PRO A 388 21.01 10.86 -12.84
C PRO A 388 20.43 11.68 -11.67
N HIS A 389 19.11 11.73 -11.48
CA HIS A 389 18.46 12.63 -10.52
C HIS A 389 17.41 11.96 -9.63
N HIS A 390 17.23 12.47 -8.41
CA HIS A 390 16.09 12.11 -7.55
C HIS A 390 15.13 13.27 -7.39
N THR A 391 15.58 14.51 -7.47
CA THR A 391 14.72 15.71 -7.46
C THR A 391 15.08 16.60 -8.64
N PHE A 392 14.12 16.87 -9.52
CA PHE A 392 14.38 17.58 -10.78
C PHE A 392 13.11 18.19 -11.36
N LEU A 393 13.28 19.06 -12.35
CA LEU A 393 12.18 19.56 -13.16
C LEU A 393 12.02 18.66 -14.39
N TRP A 394 10.88 17.98 -14.49
CA TRP A 394 10.54 17.22 -15.68
C TRP A 394 9.82 18.10 -16.70
N GLN A 395 10.43 18.28 -17.86
CA GLN A 395 9.89 19.09 -18.95
C GLN A 395 9.32 18.22 -20.07
N GLY A 396 8.05 18.45 -20.40
CA GLY A 396 7.40 17.82 -21.55
C GLY A 396 7.88 18.37 -22.89
N ILE A 397 7.45 17.73 -23.98
CA ILE A 397 7.81 18.12 -25.35
C ILE A 397 7.37 19.54 -25.73
N ASP A 398 6.38 20.09 -25.04
CA ASP A 398 5.85 21.45 -25.25
C ASP A 398 6.55 22.52 -24.38
N GLY A 399 7.51 22.12 -23.54
CA GLY A 399 8.20 23.01 -22.61
C GLY A 399 7.53 23.14 -21.23
N THR A 400 6.36 22.52 -21.00
CA THR A 400 5.71 22.51 -19.69
C THR A 400 6.56 21.75 -18.68
N ARG A 401 6.71 22.28 -17.46
CA ARG A 401 7.53 21.68 -16.39
C ARG A 401 6.69 21.26 -15.18
N ILE A 402 7.06 20.13 -14.60
CA ILE A 402 6.52 19.58 -13.35
C ILE A 402 7.67 19.28 -12.39
N PHE A 403 7.47 19.55 -11.10
CA PHE A 403 8.43 19.19 -10.07
C PHE A 403 8.31 17.68 -9.82
N THR A 404 9.41 16.96 -9.99
CA THR A 404 9.42 15.50 -9.93
C THR A 404 10.38 15.01 -8.86
N HIS A 405 9.94 14.03 -8.08
CA HIS A 405 10.76 13.34 -7.09
C HIS A 405 10.67 11.82 -7.22
N PHE A 406 11.82 11.13 -7.14
CA PHE A 406 11.90 9.68 -6.98
C PHE A 406 12.58 9.37 -5.64
N PRO A 407 11.98 8.54 -4.77
CA PRO A 407 12.60 8.17 -3.50
C PRO A 407 13.98 7.52 -3.69
N PRO A 408 15.04 8.05 -3.05
CA PRO A 408 16.40 7.50 -3.13
C PRO A 408 16.62 6.10 -2.57
N ALA A 409 15.62 5.50 -1.93
CA ALA A 409 15.73 4.14 -1.43
C ALA A 409 15.66 3.08 -2.54
N ASP A 410 15.38 3.48 -3.79
CA ASP A 410 15.17 2.61 -4.94
C ASP A 410 13.99 1.61 -4.77
N THR A 411 13.13 1.86 -3.78
CA THR A 411 11.95 1.06 -3.42
C THR A 411 10.87 1.96 -2.83
N TYR A 412 9.61 1.56 -3.03
CA TYR A 412 8.44 2.10 -2.32
C TYR A 412 7.97 1.16 -1.19
N ASN A 413 8.67 0.05 -0.97
CA ASN A 413 8.41 -0.95 0.06
C ASN A 413 9.49 -0.94 1.16
N GLY A 414 9.82 0.24 1.69
CA GLY A 414 10.87 0.41 2.70
C GLY A 414 10.52 -0.19 4.06
N ASN A 415 11.54 -0.61 4.83
CA ASN A 415 11.43 -1.24 6.15
C ASN A 415 11.78 -0.30 7.33
N MET A 416 12.06 0.97 7.07
CA MET A 416 12.48 1.99 8.05
C MET A 416 13.78 1.63 8.80
N THR A 417 14.61 0.73 8.26
CA THR A 417 15.85 0.31 8.94
C THR A 417 16.94 1.39 8.86
N PRO A 418 17.82 1.53 9.86
CA PRO A 418 18.96 2.45 9.78
C PRO A 418 19.79 2.29 8.50
N ARG A 419 20.04 1.03 8.09
CA ARG A 419 20.78 0.72 6.86
C ARG A 419 20.12 1.29 5.61
N GLU A 420 18.81 1.12 5.47
CA GLU A 420 18.06 1.65 4.34
C GLU A 420 18.02 3.18 4.34
N LEU A 421 17.84 3.82 5.50
CA LEU A 421 17.86 5.28 5.60
C LEU A 421 19.24 5.85 5.25
N MET A 422 20.33 5.21 5.69
CA MET A 422 21.68 5.60 5.29
C MET A 422 21.96 5.35 3.81
N TYR A 423 21.42 4.27 3.24
CA TYR A 423 21.45 4.05 1.80
C TYR A 423 20.73 5.17 1.04
N HIS A 424 19.51 5.52 1.47
CA HIS A 424 18.69 6.59 0.90
C HIS A 424 19.45 7.92 0.87
N VAL A 425 20.06 8.33 1.98
CA VAL A 425 20.91 9.54 2.02
C VAL A 425 22.10 9.40 1.07
N ARG A 426 22.87 8.30 1.11
CA ARG A 426 24.04 8.11 0.22
C ARG A 426 23.65 8.11 -1.26
N ASN A 427 22.44 7.64 -1.59
CA ASN A 427 22.00 7.50 -2.97
C ASN A 427 21.43 8.79 -3.55
N PHE A 428 20.86 9.69 -2.72
CA PHE A 428 20.33 10.99 -3.15
C PHE A 428 21.38 11.79 -3.95
N LYS A 429 20.96 12.42 -5.06
CA LYS A 429 21.89 13.00 -6.06
C LYS A 429 22.04 14.51 -5.93
N GLU A 430 21.00 15.19 -5.47
CA GLU A 430 20.93 16.66 -5.40
C GLU A 430 21.37 17.23 -4.04
N HIS A 431 22.30 16.58 -3.32
CA HIS A 431 22.81 17.04 -2.02
C HIS A 431 23.37 18.47 -2.03
N ASP A 432 23.87 18.92 -3.18
CA ASP A 432 24.45 20.26 -3.36
C ASP A 432 23.38 21.37 -3.37
N ARG A 433 22.12 21.02 -3.62
CA ARG A 433 21.04 21.98 -3.88
C ARG A 433 19.72 21.67 -3.19
N ALA A 434 19.62 20.53 -2.49
CA ALA A 434 18.48 20.10 -1.70
C ALA A 434 18.96 19.26 -0.50
N ASN A 435 18.24 19.33 0.63
CA ASN A 435 18.57 18.59 1.85
C ASN A 435 17.42 17.73 2.38
N ARG A 436 16.42 17.47 1.53
CA ARG A 436 15.21 16.71 1.87
C ARG A 436 14.88 15.71 0.78
N ALA A 437 14.52 14.50 1.17
CA ALA A 437 14.00 13.48 0.27
C ALA A 437 12.88 12.68 0.93
N LEU A 438 11.93 12.22 0.11
CA LEU A 438 10.81 11.41 0.56
C LEU A 438 11.26 9.96 0.75
N TYR A 439 10.80 9.32 1.81
CA TYR A 439 10.97 7.89 2.07
C TYR A 439 9.61 7.23 2.23
N ILE A 440 9.40 6.17 1.46
CA ILE A 440 8.13 5.44 1.43
C ILE A 440 8.38 4.09 2.09
N TYR A 441 7.55 3.74 3.07
CA TYR A 441 7.69 2.50 3.84
C TYR A 441 6.37 1.75 3.97
N GLY A 442 6.48 0.43 4.12
CA GLY A 442 5.35 -0.49 4.17
C GLY A 442 5.55 -1.66 3.22
N TYR A 443 4.76 -2.71 3.42
CA TYR A 443 4.64 -3.79 2.45
C TYR A 443 3.62 -3.39 1.37
N GLY A 444 3.94 -3.68 0.12
CA GLY A 444 3.15 -3.31 -1.05
C GLY A 444 3.06 -4.44 -2.06
N ASP A 445 2.78 -4.12 -3.32
CA ASP A 445 2.48 -4.99 -4.46
C ASP A 445 1.16 -5.77 -4.26
N GLY A 446 0.96 -6.40 -3.10
CA GLY A 446 -0.29 -7.04 -2.69
C GLY A 446 -1.00 -6.42 -1.50
N GLY A 447 -0.55 -5.24 -1.01
CA GLY A 447 -1.04 -4.61 0.22
C GLY A 447 -0.29 -5.02 1.49
N GLY A 448 -0.99 -5.04 2.62
CA GLY A 448 -0.43 -5.24 3.96
C GLY A 448 -0.04 -3.92 4.64
N GLY A 449 0.77 -3.10 3.96
CA GLY A 449 1.15 -1.76 4.45
C GLY A 449 2.19 -1.77 5.57
N PRO A 450 2.36 -0.64 6.27
CA PRO A 450 3.34 -0.52 7.36
C PRO A 450 3.03 -1.40 8.57
N THR A 451 4.08 -1.80 9.30
CA THR A 451 3.97 -2.62 10.52
C THR A 451 4.24 -1.82 11.80
N MET A 452 3.87 -2.38 12.96
CA MET A 452 4.27 -1.88 14.28
C MET A 452 5.79 -1.66 14.37
N GLN A 453 6.59 -2.61 13.86
CA GLN A 453 8.05 -2.52 13.84
C GLN A 453 8.52 -1.25 13.10
N MET A 454 8.00 -0.98 11.91
CA MET A 454 8.41 0.19 11.12
C MET A 454 8.10 1.50 11.86
N LEU A 455 6.97 1.58 12.57
CA LEU A 455 6.60 2.76 13.36
C LEU A 455 7.46 2.91 14.62
N GLU A 456 7.78 1.82 15.30
CA GLU A 456 8.71 1.84 16.44
C GLU A 456 10.13 2.23 16.02
N TYR A 457 10.56 1.88 14.80
CA TYR A 457 11.80 2.35 14.19
C TYR A 457 11.73 3.84 13.88
N ALA A 458 10.68 4.31 13.21
CA ALA A 458 10.51 5.73 12.88
C ALA A 458 10.54 6.63 14.12
N ARG A 459 9.89 6.20 15.22
CA ARG A 459 9.94 6.90 16.52
C ARG A 459 11.36 7.06 17.04
N ARG A 460 12.15 5.99 16.97
CA ARG A 460 13.52 5.96 17.50
C ARG A 460 14.53 6.63 16.59
N LEU A 461 14.27 6.70 15.29
CA LEU A 461 15.15 7.30 14.28
C LEU A 461 14.81 8.76 13.98
N ARG A 462 13.87 9.37 14.72
CA ARG A 462 13.44 10.75 14.53
C ARG A 462 14.61 11.75 14.53
N ASP A 463 15.48 11.67 15.53
CA ASP A 463 16.59 12.60 15.71
C ASP A 463 17.75 11.93 16.47
N VAL A 464 18.60 11.22 15.74
CA VAL A 464 19.71 10.43 16.30
C VAL A 464 21.03 10.80 15.66
N GLU A 465 22.04 11.11 16.47
CA GLU A 465 23.41 11.37 16.00
C GLU A 465 23.94 10.17 15.19
N GLY A 466 24.49 10.48 14.01
CA GLY A 466 24.97 9.49 13.03
C GLY A 466 23.90 9.05 12.00
N MET A 467 22.65 9.49 12.15
CA MET A 467 21.54 9.18 11.24
C MET A 467 20.93 10.46 10.63
N PRO A 468 20.21 10.37 9.49
CA PRO A 468 19.33 11.45 9.05
C PRO A 468 18.20 11.72 10.05
N ARG A 469 17.60 12.90 9.99
CA ARG A 469 16.39 13.22 10.75
C ARG A 469 15.16 12.69 10.03
N VAL A 470 14.34 11.90 10.72
CA VAL A 470 13.13 11.31 10.15
C VAL A 470 11.90 12.02 10.69
N THR A 471 11.06 12.54 9.80
CA THR A 471 9.76 13.12 10.14
C THR A 471 8.66 12.34 9.46
N LEU A 472 7.67 11.85 10.22
CA LEU A 472 6.45 11.29 9.65
C LEU A 472 5.53 12.43 9.21
N GLU A 473 5.37 12.61 7.90
CA GLU A 473 4.58 13.71 7.33
C GLU A 473 3.91 13.31 6.02
N PHE A 474 2.97 14.14 5.57
CA PHE A 474 2.26 13.93 4.31
C PHE A 474 3.15 14.23 3.10
N ALA A 475 2.90 13.54 1.99
CA ALA A 475 3.62 13.71 0.74
C ALA A 475 3.48 15.14 0.22
N ARG A 476 2.29 15.75 0.33
CA ARG A 476 2.09 17.17 -0.03
C ARG A 476 2.96 18.12 0.79
N ASP A 477 3.18 17.82 2.07
CA ASP A 477 4.00 18.65 2.95
C ASP A 477 5.48 18.51 2.58
N PHE A 478 5.92 17.29 2.25
CA PHE A 478 7.24 17.05 1.66
C PHE A 478 7.43 17.86 0.38
N PHE A 479 6.51 17.77 -0.59
CA PHE A 479 6.66 18.43 -1.88
C PHE A 479 6.76 19.95 -1.74
N ALA A 480 5.87 20.55 -0.94
CA ALA A 480 5.90 21.99 -0.69
C ALA A 480 7.23 22.44 -0.06
N LYS A 481 7.76 21.68 0.93
CA LYS A 481 9.04 21.99 1.58
C LYS A 481 10.23 21.77 0.64
N ALA A 482 10.25 20.65 -0.08
CA ALA A 482 11.33 20.30 -1.00
C ALA A 482 11.43 21.31 -2.14
N GLU A 483 10.30 21.74 -2.71
CA GLU A 483 10.27 22.77 -3.75
C GLU A 483 10.75 24.13 -3.25
N ALA A 484 10.37 24.53 -2.02
CA ALA A 484 10.80 25.80 -1.42
C ALA A 484 12.29 25.82 -1.03
N GLU A 485 12.87 24.68 -0.66
CA GLU A 485 14.27 24.55 -0.23
C GLU A 485 15.23 24.36 -1.42
N ALA A 486 14.74 23.78 -2.52
CA ALA A 486 15.56 23.43 -3.67
C ALA A 486 16.07 24.66 -4.43
N LYS A 487 17.30 24.56 -4.94
CA LYS A 487 17.95 25.61 -5.75
C LYS A 487 18.34 25.06 -7.11
N ASP A 488 18.10 25.84 -8.17
CA ASP A 488 18.58 25.56 -9.54
C ASP A 488 18.50 24.06 -9.92
N LEU A 489 17.32 23.45 -9.78
CA LEU A 489 17.14 22.01 -10.01
C LEU A 489 17.50 21.62 -11.45
N PRO A 490 18.06 20.41 -11.65
CA PRO A 490 18.33 19.89 -12.97
C PRO A 490 17.04 19.75 -13.79
N LEU A 491 17.18 19.86 -15.11
CA LEU A 491 16.08 19.76 -16.07
C LEU A 491 16.20 18.45 -16.84
N TRP A 492 15.15 17.62 -16.82
CA TRP A 492 15.03 16.46 -17.69
C TRP A 492 13.99 16.75 -18.78
N VAL A 493 14.36 16.66 -20.05
CA VAL A 493 13.49 16.99 -21.18
C VAL A 493 13.05 15.72 -21.90
N GLY A 494 11.75 15.56 -22.11
CA GLY A 494 11.19 14.48 -22.90
C GLY A 494 10.69 13.31 -22.07
N GLU A 495 10.86 12.10 -22.57
CA GLU A 495 10.36 10.86 -21.96
C GLU A 495 11.17 10.49 -20.71
N LEU A 496 10.50 9.96 -19.69
CA LEU A 496 11.18 9.17 -18.66
C LEU A 496 11.15 7.71 -19.10
N TYR A 497 12.10 7.37 -19.97
CA TYR A 497 12.20 6.06 -20.59
C TYR A 497 12.70 5.01 -19.58
N LEU A 498 11.91 3.94 -19.41
CA LEU A 498 12.28 2.78 -18.61
C LEU A 498 12.93 1.72 -19.51
N GLU A 499 14.18 1.37 -19.22
CA GLU A 499 14.95 0.42 -20.04
C GLU A 499 14.57 -1.05 -19.80
N LEU A 500 13.77 -1.29 -18.77
CA LEU A 500 13.26 -2.59 -18.33
C LEU A 500 11.83 -2.83 -18.88
N HIS A 501 11.35 -4.06 -18.81
CA HIS A 501 9.96 -4.46 -19.13
C HIS A 501 9.49 -4.21 -20.58
N ARG A 502 10.37 -3.94 -21.56
CA ARG A 502 9.99 -3.67 -22.97
C ARG A 502 9.06 -4.71 -23.64
N GLY A 503 9.06 -5.96 -23.19
CA GLY A 503 8.14 -6.99 -23.68
C GLY A 503 6.66 -6.70 -23.40
N THR A 504 6.37 -5.82 -22.44
CA THR A 504 5.00 -5.43 -22.08
C THR A 504 4.29 -4.67 -23.22
N TYR A 505 5.02 -4.09 -24.17
CA TYR A 505 4.41 -3.42 -25.32
C TYR A 505 3.78 -4.41 -26.33
N THR A 506 4.20 -5.69 -26.34
CA THR A 506 3.77 -6.68 -27.35
C THR A 506 2.95 -7.83 -26.79
N THR A 507 3.19 -8.24 -25.55
CA THR A 507 2.39 -9.30 -24.89
C THR A 507 0.91 -8.92 -24.81
N GLN A 508 0.01 -9.91 -24.70
CA GLN A 508 -1.43 -9.68 -24.55
C GLN A 508 -2.02 -8.71 -25.60
N ALA A 509 -1.62 -8.89 -26.87
CA ALA A 509 -2.05 -8.04 -27.99
C ALA A 509 -3.59 -7.95 -28.12
N ARG A 510 -4.31 -9.02 -27.77
CA ARG A 510 -5.78 -9.03 -27.70
C ARG A 510 -6.30 -7.97 -26.73
N ASN A 511 -5.75 -7.92 -25.51
CA ASN A 511 -6.14 -6.97 -24.47
C ASN A 511 -5.91 -5.51 -24.93
N LYS A 512 -4.73 -5.24 -25.47
CA LYS A 512 -4.35 -3.93 -26.03
C LYS A 512 -5.26 -3.49 -27.18
N ARG A 513 -5.62 -4.43 -28.07
CA ARG A 513 -6.56 -4.17 -29.18
C ARG A 513 -7.96 -3.85 -28.65
N HIS A 514 -8.44 -4.55 -27.62
CA HIS A 514 -9.72 -4.22 -27.00
C HIS A 514 -9.70 -2.84 -26.36
N ASN A 515 -8.66 -2.49 -25.60
CA ASN A 515 -8.50 -1.14 -25.06
C ASN A 515 -8.62 -0.08 -26.16
N ARG A 516 -7.80 -0.17 -27.22
CA ARG A 516 -7.78 0.85 -28.28
C ARG A 516 -9.13 0.98 -29.00
N LYS A 517 -9.81 -0.14 -29.25
CA LYS A 517 -11.16 -0.12 -29.85
C LYS A 517 -12.19 0.50 -28.93
N SER A 518 -12.14 0.21 -27.63
CA SER A 518 -13.02 0.80 -26.63
C SER A 518 -12.79 2.30 -26.50
N GLU A 519 -11.55 2.79 -26.51
CA GLU A 519 -11.25 4.22 -26.51
C GLU A 519 -11.85 4.95 -27.73
N PHE A 520 -11.74 4.37 -28.93
CA PHE A 520 -12.36 4.94 -30.13
C PHE A 520 -13.89 4.90 -30.07
N LEU A 521 -14.46 3.77 -29.66
CA LEU A 521 -15.91 3.62 -29.53
C LEU A 521 -16.51 4.61 -28.53
N LEU A 522 -15.88 4.79 -27.36
CA LEU A 522 -16.38 5.72 -26.35
C LEU A 522 -16.25 7.17 -26.80
N ARG A 523 -15.17 7.53 -27.51
CA ARG A 523 -15.06 8.85 -28.13
C ARG A 523 -16.20 9.11 -29.13
N GLU A 524 -16.51 8.13 -29.97
CA GLU A 524 -17.61 8.22 -30.95
C GLU A 524 -18.98 8.30 -30.27
N ALA A 525 -19.21 7.46 -29.26
CA ALA A 525 -20.43 7.43 -28.48
C ALA A 525 -20.70 8.79 -27.80
N GLU A 526 -19.68 9.37 -27.16
CA GLU A 526 -19.80 10.69 -26.52
C GLU A 526 -20.01 11.81 -27.52
N PHE A 527 -19.25 11.82 -28.62
CA PHE A 527 -19.40 12.83 -29.66
C PHE A 527 -20.82 12.82 -30.23
N LEU A 528 -21.31 11.64 -30.63
CA LEU A 528 -22.63 11.47 -31.19
C LEU A 528 -23.71 11.83 -30.17
N ALA A 529 -23.56 11.42 -28.91
CA ALA A 529 -24.50 11.77 -27.84
C ALA A 529 -24.60 13.29 -27.63
N CYS A 530 -23.49 14.03 -27.75
CA CYS A 530 -23.48 15.48 -27.61
C CYS A 530 -24.20 16.22 -28.74
N VAL A 531 -24.19 15.67 -29.97
CA VAL A 531 -24.77 16.31 -31.16
C VAL A 531 -26.16 15.81 -31.52
N ARG A 532 -26.76 14.93 -30.70
CA ARG A 532 -28.15 14.48 -30.88
C ARG A 532 -29.12 15.67 -30.94
N PRO A 533 -30.32 15.51 -31.56
CA PRO A 533 -31.28 16.61 -31.70
C PRO A 533 -31.76 17.24 -30.39
N ASP A 534 -31.80 16.45 -29.32
CA ASP A 534 -32.13 16.85 -27.95
C ASP A 534 -30.91 17.42 -27.19
N GLY A 535 -29.73 17.41 -27.82
CA GLY A 535 -28.47 17.89 -27.28
C GLY A 535 -28.13 17.22 -25.95
N LEU A 536 -27.59 18.00 -25.02
CA LEU A 536 -27.17 17.49 -23.72
C LEU A 536 -28.32 17.05 -22.79
N LYS A 537 -29.59 17.25 -23.17
CA LYS A 537 -30.74 16.86 -22.32
C LYS A 537 -30.91 15.35 -22.18
N SER A 538 -30.42 14.58 -23.14
CA SER A 538 -30.45 13.10 -23.11
C SER A 538 -29.07 12.48 -23.09
N TYR A 539 -28.05 13.26 -22.70
CA TYR A 539 -26.68 12.77 -22.64
C TYR A 539 -26.59 11.62 -21.62
N PRO A 540 -26.18 10.41 -22.03
CA PRO A 540 -26.21 9.21 -21.17
C PRO A 540 -25.00 9.18 -20.23
N ALA A 541 -24.91 10.18 -19.34
CA ALA A 541 -23.75 10.44 -18.49
C ALA A 541 -23.37 9.22 -17.62
N GLU A 542 -24.34 8.60 -16.95
CA GLU A 542 -24.10 7.47 -16.05
C GLU A 542 -23.57 6.24 -16.79
N GLU A 543 -24.13 5.96 -17.97
CA GLU A 543 -23.74 4.81 -18.79
C GLU A 543 -22.33 4.98 -19.36
N LEU A 544 -22.03 6.17 -19.86
CA LEU A 544 -20.70 6.53 -20.36
C LEU A 544 -19.67 6.54 -19.24
N GLU A 545 -19.99 7.07 -18.07
CA GLU A 545 -19.11 7.04 -16.91
C GLU A 545 -18.81 5.60 -16.48
N ARG A 546 -19.82 4.73 -16.45
CA ARG A 546 -19.63 3.30 -16.17
C ARG A 546 -18.70 2.65 -17.20
N ALA A 547 -18.93 2.88 -18.49
CA ALA A 547 -18.11 2.31 -19.55
C ALA A 547 -16.67 2.82 -19.52
N TRP A 548 -16.47 4.13 -19.25
CA TRP A 548 -15.13 4.68 -19.05
C TRP A 548 -14.44 4.06 -17.85
N LYS A 549 -15.08 3.99 -16.68
CA LYS A 549 -14.46 3.39 -15.49
C LYS A 549 -14.00 1.95 -15.73
N LEU A 550 -14.72 1.16 -16.52
CA LEU A 550 -14.27 -0.18 -16.95
C LEU A 550 -13.03 -0.13 -17.86
N VAL A 551 -12.98 0.78 -18.83
CA VAL A 551 -11.77 0.98 -19.66
C VAL A 551 -10.58 1.42 -18.80
N LEU A 552 -10.79 2.36 -17.87
CA LEU A 552 -9.75 2.91 -17.00
C LEU A 552 -9.22 1.87 -16.01
N LEU A 553 -10.10 1.04 -15.44
CA LEU A 553 -9.71 -0.10 -14.61
C LEU A 553 -8.73 -1.01 -15.37
N ASN A 554 -9.08 -1.36 -16.61
CA ASN A 554 -8.28 -2.25 -17.44
C ASN A 554 -7.01 -1.60 -18.03
N GLN A 555 -6.76 -0.32 -17.74
CA GLN A 555 -5.52 0.41 -18.04
C GLN A 555 -4.52 0.42 -16.89
N PHE A 556 -4.83 -0.25 -15.77
CA PHE A 556 -3.87 -0.47 -14.69
C PHE A 556 -2.55 -1.03 -15.21
N HIS A 557 -1.43 -0.64 -14.60
CA HIS A 557 -0.09 -0.90 -15.10
C HIS A 557 0.34 -2.38 -15.14
N ASP A 558 -0.42 -3.30 -14.56
CA ASP A 558 -0.22 -4.74 -14.79
C ASP A 558 -1.27 -5.43 -15.67
N ILE A 559 -2.39 -4.75 -15.95
CA ILE A 559 -3.45 -5.30 -16.82
C ILE A 559 -3.15 -4.98 -18.28
N ILE A 560 -3.06 -3.70 -18.65
CA ILE A 560 -2.86 -3.31 -20.06
C ILE A 560 -1.48 -3.69 -20.60
N PRO A 561 -0.38 -3.60 -19.82
CA PRO A 561 0.94 -4.00 -20.30
C PRO A 561 1.04 -5.53 -20.40
N GLY A 562 0.15 -6.27 -19.75
CA GLY A 562 -0.02 -7.70 -19.98
C GLY A 562 0.96 -8.56 -19.17
N SER A 563 1.13 -8.22 -17.89
CA SER A 563 2.01 -8.85 -16.90
C SER A 563 1.27 -9.61 -15.79
N SER A 564 -0.05 -9.78 -15.92
CA SER A 564 -0.92 -10.49 -14.97
C SER A 564 -1.18 -11.98 -15.28
N VAL A 565 -1.83 -12.69 -14.35
CA VAL A 565 -2.31 -14.08 -14.53
C VAL A 565 -3.51 -14.18 -15.48
N ASN A 566 -3.86 -15.41 -15.89
CA ASN A 566 -4.87 -15.67 -16.93
C ASN A 566 -6.28 -15.22 -16.52
N GLU A 567 -6.61 -15.35 -15.23
CA GLU A 567 -7.85 -14.90 -14.62
C GLU A 567 -8.11 -13.41 -14.88
N VAL A 568 -7.07 -12.58 -14.78
CA VAL A 568 -7.16 -11.14 -15.03
C VAL A 568 -7.59 -10.84 -16.47
N TYR A 569 -7.11 -11.58 -17.46
CA TYR A 569 -7.52 -11.37 -18.86
C TYR A 569 -8.87 -11.97 -19.22
N ARG A 570 -9.38 -12.90 -18.41
CA ARG A 570 -10.78 -13.32 -18.50
C ARG A 570 -11.69 -12.23 -17.93
N ASP A 571 -11.27 -11.53 -16.89
CA ASP A 571 -11.99 -10.40 -16.32
C ASP A 571 -12.02 -9.23 -17.31
N SER A 572 -10.87 -8.83 -17.83
CA SER A 572 -10.78 -7.73 -18.79
C SER A 572 -11.59 -8.00 -20.08
N GLU A 573 -11.62 -9.26 -20.55
CA GLU A 573 -12.43 -9.63 -21.71
C GLU A 573 -13.93 -9.44 -21.48
N ARG A 574 -14.43 -9.74 -20.28
CA ARG A 574 -15.83 -9.49 -19.90
C ARG A 574 -16.11 -7.99 -19.80
N ASP A 575 -15.20 -7.24 -19.19
CA ASP A 575 -15.34 -5.78 -19.06
C ASP A 575 -15.37 -5.10 -20.43
N TYR A 576 -14.46 -5.44 -21.35
CA TYR A 576 -14.46 -4.88 -22.70
C TYR A 576 -15.68 -5.30 -23.52
N ALA A 577 -16.26 -6.47 -23.27
CA ALA A 577 -17.52 -6.86 -23.89
C ALA A 577 -18.66 -5.96 -23.41
N GLN A 578 -18.72 -5.65 -22.13
CA GLN A 578 -19.71 -4.72 -21.56
C GLN A 578 -19.53 -3.29 -22.09
N VAL A 579 -18.29 -2.81 -22.19
CA VAL A 579 -17.99 -1.49 -22.78
C VAL A 579 -18.48 -1.42 -24.23
N ARG A 580 -18.26 -2.49 -25.00
CA ARG A 580 -18.71 -2.58 -26.38
C ARG A 580 -20.24 -2.52 -26.48
N GLU A 581 -20.94 -3.30 -25.66
CA GLU A 581 -22.41 -3.29 -25.62
C GLU A 581 -22.98 -1.90 -25.33
N ILE A 582 -22.45 -1.21 -24.30
CA ILE A 582 -22.89 0.14 -23.92
C ILE A 582 -22.58 1.13 -25.06
N GLY A 583 -21.34 1.14 -25.55
CA GLY A 583 -20.91 2.10 -26.58
C GLY A 583 -21.64 1.92 -27.90
N GLU A 584 -21.78 0.68 -28.39
CA GLU A 584 -22.48 0.40 -29.65
C GLU A 584 -23.96 0.78 -29.57
N ARG A 585 -24.63 0.50 -28.44
CA ARG A 585 -26.02 0.94 -28.25
C ARG A 585 -26.14 2.45 -28.29
N ILE A 586 -25.31 3.20 -27.56
CA ILE A 586 -25.36 4.66 -27.53
C ILE A 586 -25.11 5.23 -28.94
N VAL A 587 -24.13 4.69 -29.68
CA VAL A 587 -23.86 5.09 -31.06
C VAL A 587 -25.10 4.84 -31.94
N GLN A 588 -25.68 3.64 -31.90
CA GLN A 588 -26.85 3.30 -32.73
C GLN A 588 -28.08 4.15 -32.41
N GLU A 589 -28.37 4.37 -31.13
CA GLU A 589 -29.46 5.25 -30.70
C GLU A 589 -29.25 6.69 -31.15
N SER A 590 -28.01 7.20 -31.04
CA SER A 590 -27.67 8.57 -31.43
C SER A 590 -27.76 8.76 -32.95
N LEU A 591 -27.25 7.81 -33.73
CA LEU A 591 -27.35 7.83 -35.19
C LEU A 591 -28.81 7.75 -35.66
N ARG A 592 -29.65 6.92 -35.02
CA ARG A 592 -31.08 6.86 -35.31
C ARG A 592 -31.76 8.21 -35.04
N ALA A 593 -31.53 8.79 -33.86
CA ALA A 593 -32.12 10.08 -33.49
C ALA A 593 -31.71 11.19 -34.46
N LEU A 594 -30.45 11.22 -34.91
CA LEU A 594 -29.97 12.14 -35.92
C LEU A 594 -30.64 11.92 -37.28
N GLY A 595 -30.69 10.66 -37.74
CA GLY A 595 -31.31 10.28 -39.00
C GLY A 595 -32.79 10.66 -39.09
N GLU A 596 -33.55 10.49 -38.02
CA GLU A 596 -34.98 10.85 -37.93
C GLU A 596 -35.24 12.36 -38.11
N ARG A 597 -34.23 13.22 -37.98
CA ARG A 597 -34.35 14.67 -38.17
C ARG A 597 -33.89 15.16 -39.53
N ILE A 598 -33.25 14.31 -40.33
CA ILE A 598 -32.77 14.70 -41.65
C ILE A 598 -33.93 14.63 -42.63
N ASN A 599 -34.18 15.72 -43.36
CA ASN A 599 -35.17 15.71 -44.42
C ASN A 599 -34.65 14.87 -45.59
N THR A 600 -35.26 13.70 -45.80
CA THR A 600 -34.96 12.80 -46.92
C THR A 600 -36.05 12.79 -47.99
N GLU A 601 -36.94 13.79 -47.99
CA GLU A 601 -38.00 13.91 -48.99
C GLU A 601 -37.43 13.96 -50.42
N GLY A 602 -38.02 13.17 -51.32
CA GLY A 602 -37.57 13.04 -52.70
C GLY A 602 -36.39 12.07 -52.91
N MET A 603 -35.83 11.48 -51.87
CA MET A 603 -34.77 10.46 -51.98
C MET A 603 -35.35 9.04 -52.03
N GLN A 604 -34.78 8.16 -52.85
CA GLN A 604 -35.26 6.77 -53.00
C GLN A 604 -34.68 5.82 -51.95
N MET A 605 -33.41 5.98 -51.56
CA MET A 605 -32.70 5.18 -50.56
C MET A 605 -31.62 6.04 -49.86
N PRO A 606 -32.02 7.00 -49.01
CA PRO A 606 -31.07 7.87 -48.33
C PRO A 606 -30.16 7.07 -47.38
N VAL A 607 -28.87 7.36 -47.39
CA VAL A 607 -27.88 6.82 -46.43
C VAL A 607 -27.18 8.01 -45.76
N LEU A 608 -27.21 8.04 -44.43
CA LEU A 608 -26.40 8.96 -43.63
C LEU A 608 -25.02 8.33 -43.42
N VAL A 609 -23.96 9.01 -43.88
CA VAL A 609 -22.56 8.56 -43.77
C VAL A 609 -21.82 9.42 -42.77
#